data_AF-A0A455W5F0-F1
#
_entry.id   AF-A0A455W5F0-F1
#
_cell.length_a   1.000
_cell.length_b   1.000
_cell.length_c   1.000
_cell.angle_alpha   90.00
_cell.angle_beta   90.00
_cell.angle_gamma   90.00
#
_symmetry.space_group_name_H-M   'P 1'
#
loop_
_entity.id
_entity.type
_entity.pdbx_description
1 polymer ?
#
loop_
_entity_poly.entity_id
_entity_poly.type
_entity_poly.pdbx_seq_one_letter_code
_entity_poly.pdbx_strand_id
1 'polypeptide(L)'
;MLIALSPRVLAYFKLRGVVPIRFNRQRREVCLVPSDSDTPVIVPWEELQAWVVQAEGVTQYGVQRQFGFGFGGTDPKTGKGTSLELMSAGLPLAISTWEALRAYMEYEVNSLTEIQDPLELQKPGDPPWEGVHTFYNARDRMRRRRREGEVGWYYPFLWYCYHLLTLWTLPNHLTEWEVRKLKRSNRRATPEAAQRWSEPLPEAQWAKPSDELKRLSEKVRQKQKANPGRLPYEVFAEVYSEEDRVPQASDL
;
A
#
# COMPACT_ATOMS: atom_id res chain seq x y z
N MET A 1 -11.18 -17.19 -24.69
CA MET A 1 -10.03 -17.40 -23.78
C MET A 1 -8.75 -16.68 -24.21
N LEU A 2 -8.34 -16.71 -25.49
CA LEU A 2 -7.10 -16.03 -25.95
C LEU A 2 -7.13 -14.49 -25.81
N ILE A 3 -8.29 -13.85 -25.92
CA ILE A 3 -8.44 -12.39 -25.78
C ILE A 3 -8.29 -11.92 -24.32
N ALA A 4 -8.55 -12.78 -23.33
CA ALA A 4 -8.39 -12.44 -21.91
C ALA A 4 -6.93 -12.60 -21.41
N LEU A 5 -6.10 -13.33 -22.15
CA LEU A 5 -4.70 -13.56 -21.80
C LEU A 5 -3.77 -12.44 -22.31
N SER A 6 -4.10 -11.76 -23.41
CA SER A 6 -3.25 -10.72 -23.98
C SER A 6 -2.96 -9.53 -23.05
N PRO A 7 -3.94 -8.98 -22.29
CA PRO A 7 -3.64 -7.86 -21.38
C PRO A 7 -2.75 -8.32 -20.22
N ARG A 8 -2.92 -9.57 -19.77
CA ARG A 8 -2.14 -10.17 -18.68
C ARG A 8 -0.70 -10.45 -19.10
N VAL A 9 -0.49 -10.89 -20.33
CA VAL A 9 0.85 -11.08 -20.90
C VAL A 9 1.55 -9.73 -21.05
N LEU A 10 0.86 -8.70 -21.55
CA LEU A 10 1.40 -7.34 -21.64
C LEU A 10 1.73 -6.75 -20.26
N ALA A 11 0.83 -6.89 -19.28
CA ALA A 11 1.08 -6.47 -17.91
C ALA A 11 2.27 -7.20 -17.29
N TYR A 12 2.41 -8.51 -17.56
CA TYR A 12 3.56 -9.28 -17.11
C TYR A 12 4.88 -8.77 -17.69
N PHE A 13 4.92 -8.44 -18.99
CA PHE A 13 6.13 -7.86 -19.58
C PHE A 13 6.43 -6.46 -19.05
N LYS A 14 5.41 -5.64 -18.76
CA LYS A 14 5.59 -4.33 -18.11
C LYS A 14 6.13 -4.43 -16.69
N LEU A 15 5.74 -5.45 -15.94
CA LEU A 15 6.21 -5.70 -14.57
C LEU A 15 7.56 -6.43 -14.52
N ARG A 16 8.04 -6.94 -15.65
CA ARG A 16 9.30 -7.68 -15.71
C ARG A 16 10.48 -6.72 -15.63
N GLY A 17 11.22 -6.78 -14.54
CA GLY A 17 12.36 -5.89 -14.29
C GLY A 17 12.02 -4.69 -13.40
N VAL A 18 10.74 -4.47 -13.10
CA VAL A 18 10.35 -3.44 -12.12
C VAL A 18 10.72 -3.95 -10.73
N VAL A 19 11.57 -3.20 -10.05
CA VAL A 19 11.93 -3.48 -8.67
C VAL A 19 10.85 -2.90 -7.76
N PRO A 20 10.23 -3.71 -6.88
CA PRO A 20 9.24 -3.18 -5.96
C PRO A 20 9.90 -2.18 -5.01
N ILE A 21 9.19 -1.09 -4.73
CA ILE A 21 9.60 -0.12 -3.73
C ILE A 21 9.58 -0.76 -2.36
N ARG A 22 10.53 -0.35 -1.54
CA ARG A 22 10.72 -0.91 -0.21
C ARG A 22 10.71 0.20 0.82
N PHE A 23 9.91 -0.01 1.86
CA PHE A 23 9.81 0.86 3.00
C PHE A 23 10.44 0.17 4.20
N ASN A 24 11.37 0.84 4.87
CA ASN A 24 11.98 0.32 6.07
C ASN A 24 11.65 1.24 7.26
N ARG A 25 10.64 0.82 8.04
CA ARG A 25 10.18 1.56 9.24
C ARG A 25 11.19 1.58 10.38
N GLN A 26 12.14 0.64 10.43
CA GLN A 26 13.20 0.62 11.45
C GLN A 26 14.27 1.67 11.15
N ARG A 27 14.59 1.86 9.86
CA ARG A 27 15.49 2.91 9.39
C ARG A 27 14.81 4.26 9.22
N ARG A 28 13.47 4.28 9.12
CA ARG A 28 12.67 5.45 8.69
C ARG A 28 13.17 5.98 7.34
N GLU A 29 13.33 5.07 6.37
CA GLU A 29 13.84 5.36 5.04
C GLU A 29 13.04 4.59 3.97
N VAL A 30 13.04 5.10 2.74
CA VAL A 30 12.42 4.50 1.56
C VAL A 30 13.48 4.23 0.50
N CYS A 31 13.51 3.00 -0.01
CA CYS A 31 14.40 2.60 -1.09
C CYS A 31 13.61 2.56 -2.42
N LEU A 32 13.97 3.48 -3.30
CA LEU A 32 13.48 3.59 -4.66
C LEU A 32 14.57 3.07 -5.61
N VAL A 33 14.23 2.19 -6.54
CA VAL A 33 15.17 1.75 -7.58
C VAL A 33 14.62 2.22 -8.91
N PRO A 34 15.26 3.21 -9.57
CA PRO A 34 14.81 3.69 -10.88
C PRO A 34 14.79 2.56 -11.90
N SER A 35 13.83 2.59 -12.83
CA SER A 35 13.77 1.58 -13.91
C SER A 35 15.02 1.57 -14.80
N ASP A 36 15.73 2.69 -14.86
CA ASP A 36 16.87 2.91 -15.74
C ASP A 36 18.22 2.65 -15.05
N SER A 37 18.22 2.30 -13.75
CA SER A 37 19.44 2.09 -12.97
C SER A 37 19.25 1.06 -11.86
N ASP A 38 20.22 0.15 -11.72
CA ASP A 38 20.27 -0.81 -10.60
C ASP A 38 20.75 -0.16 -9.28
N THR A 39 21.04 1.14 -9.26
CA THR A 39 21.47 1.85 -8.07
C THR A 39 20.26 2.28 -7.24
N PRO A 40 20.11 1.77 -5.99
CA PRO A 40 19.02 2.20 -5.13
C PRO A 40 19.24 3.63 -4.64
N VAL A 41 18.18 4.43 -4.73
CA VAL A 41 18.05 5.75 -4.12
C VAL A 41 17.35 5.59 -2.79
N ILE A 42 18.03 5.99 -1.72
CA ILE A 42 17.51 5.91 -0.35
C ILE A 42 17.12 7.32 0.07
N VAL A 43 15.84 7.49 0.40
CA VAL A 43 15.27 8.77 0.83
C VAL A 43 14.83 8.66 2.29
N PRO A 44 15.25 9.57 3.18
CA PRO A 44 14.71 9.64 4.54
C PRO A 44 13.18 9.82 4.51
N TRP A 45 12.47 9.13 5.39
CA TRP A 45 11.00 9.17 5.42
C TRP A 45 10.44 10.58 5.61
N GLU A 46 11.12 11.41 6.40
CA GLU A 46 10.70 12.79 6.69
C GLU A 46 11.02 13.77 5.55
N GLU A 47 11.89 13.38 4.62
CA GLU A 47 12.20 14.15 3.39
C GLU A 47 11.36 13.67 2.18
N LEU A 48 10.60 12.58 2.34
CA LEU A 48 9.78 12.02 1.29
C LEU A 48 8.61 12.97 0.98
N GLN A 49 8.47 13.31 -0.29
CA GLN A 49 7.35 14.10 -0.79
C GLN A 49 6.29 13.18 -1.36
N ALA A 50 5.03 13.47 -1.07
CA ALA A 50 3.87 12.77 -1.63
C ALA A 50 2.91 13.79 -2.24
N TRP A 51 2.32 13.44 -3.37
CA TRP A 51 1.42 14.31 -4.13
C TRP A 51 0.28 13.53 -4.77
N VAL A 52 -0.77 14.25 -5.12
CA VAL A 52 -1.88 13.74 -5.92
C VAL A 52 -2.05 14.64 -7.14
N VAL A 53 -1.96 14.05 -8.32
CA VAL A 53 -2.23 14.71 -9.60
C VAL A 53 -3.66 14.44 -9.99
N GLN A 54 -4.41 15.47 -10.38
CA GLN A 54 -5.72 15.35 -10.99
C GLN A 54 -5.64 15.80 -12.44
N ALA A 55 -5.97 14.90 -13.36
CA ALA A 55 -6.14 15.20 -14.77
C ALA A 55 -7.63 15.25 -15.10
N GLU A 56 -8.07 16.31 -15.76
CA GLU A 56 -9.45 16.48 -16.22
C GLU A 56 -9.49 16.54 -17.75
N GLY A 57 -10.33 15.70 -18.34
CA GLY A 57 -10.63 15.72 -19.76
C GLY A 57 -12.10 16.02 -20.00
N VAL A 58 -12.40 17.03 -20.80
CA VAL A 58 -13.78 17.34 -21.22
C VAL A 58 -14.08 16.62 -22.52
N THR A 59 -15.11 15.78 -22.52
CA THR A 59 -15.56 15.06 -23.72
C THR A 59 -17.03 15.38 -24.01
N GLN A 60 -17.52 15.00 -25.20
CA GLN A 60 -18.96 15.10 -25.53
C GLN A 60 -19.87 14.32 -24.56
N TYR A 61 -19.31 13.35 -23.83
CA TYR A 61 -20.02 12.51 -22.85
C TYR A 61 -19.87 13.00 -21.41
N GLY A 62 -19.23 14.16 -21.19
CA GLY A 62 -19.04 14.77 -19.87
C GLY A 62 -17.57 14.91 -19.47
N VAL A 63 -17.36 15.30 -18.21
CA VAL A 63 -16.04 15.50 -17.62
C VAL A 63 -15.51 14.18 -17.08
N GLN A 64 -14.39 13.72 -17.63
CA GLN A 64 -13.65 12.57 -17.13
C GLN A 64 -12.51 13.04 -16.24
N ARG A 65 -12.48 12.58 -15.00
CA ARG A 65 -11.40 12.85 -14.03
C ARG A 65 -10.54 11.60 -13.85
N GLN A 66 -9.24 11.78 -13.85
CA GLN A 66 -8.25 10.75 -13.53
C GLN A 66 -7.36 11.26 -12.41
N PHE A 67 -7.04 10.39 -11.46
CA PHE A 67 -6.17 10.73 -10.34
C PHE A 67 -4.90 9.89 -10.40
N GLY A 68 -3.77 10.51 -10.12
CA GLY A 68 -2.48 9.86 -9.91
C GLY A 68 -2.02 10.15 -8.49
N PHE A 69 -1.66 9.11 -7.73
CA PHE A 69 -0.97 9.25 -6.46
C PHE A 69 0.51 9.03 -6.68
N GLY A 70 1.34 10.00 -6.32
CA GLY A 70 2.78 9.89 -6.45
C GLY A 70 3.52 10.16 -5.16
N PHE A 71 4.71 9.60 -5.03
CA PHE A 71 5.65 9.96 -4.00
C PHE A 71 7.08 9.79 -4.50
N GLY A 72 8.00 10.53 -3.92
CA GLY A 72 9.39 10.53 -4.35
C GLY A 72 10.25 11.42 -3.47
N GLY A 73 11.54 11.41 -3.78
CA GLY A 73 12.51 12.25 -3.11
C GLY A 73 13.78 12.39 -3.93
N THR A 74 14.64 13.26 -3.44
CA THR A 74 15.94 13.52 -4.06
C THR A 74 17.00 12.75 -3.32
N ASP A 75 17.87 12.05 -4.05
CA ASP A 75 19.05 11.45 -3.44
C ASP A 75 20.00 12.55 -2.94
N PRO A 76 20.35 12.60 -1.65
CA PRO A 76 21.29 13.60 -1.13
C PRO A 76 22.68 13.52 -1.76
N LYS A 77 23.09 12.34 -2.27
CA LYS A 77 24.44 12.12 -2.82
C LYS A 77 24.53 12.44 -4.31
N THR A 78 23.48 12.13 -5.07
CA THR A 78 23.49 12.30 -6.54
C THR A 78 22.68 13.51 -6.99
N GLY A 79 21.85 14.09 -6.12
CA GLY A 79 20.97 15.21 -6.46
C GLY A 79 19.86 14.84 -7.46
N LYS A 80 19.69 13.55 -7.78
CA LYS A 80 18.67 13.09 -8.73
C LYS A 80 17.37 12.76 -8.00
N GLY A 81 16.29 13.40 -8.43
CA GLY A 81 14.94 13.07 -7.98
C GLY A 81 14.48 11.74 -8.55
N THR A 82 13.99 10.83 -7.70
CA THR A 82 13.30 9.60 -8.11
C THR A 82 11.89 9.63 -7.56
N SER A 83 10.92 9.36 -8.44
CA SER A 83 9.51 9.34 -8.09
C SER A 83 8.82 8.09 -8.62
N LEU A 84 7.70 7.75 -7.99
CA LEU A 84 6.75 6.77 -8.46
C LEU A 84 5.39 7.43 -8.55
N GLU A 85 4.67 7.16 -9.64
CA GLU A 85 3.26 7.53 -9.78
C GLU A 85 2.41 6.28 -10.01
N LEU A 86 1.34 6.17 -9.23
CA LEU A 86 0.34 5.12 -9.27
C LEU A 86 -0.99 5.73 -9.69
N MET A 87 -1.71 5.05 -10.59
CA MET A 87 -3.08 5.47 -10.89
C MET A 87 -3.98 5.23 -9.67
N SER A 88 -4.80 6.22 -9.34
CA SER A 88 -5.84 6.13 -8.33
C SER A 88 -7.21 6.34 -8.95
N ALA A 89 -8.20 5.58 -8.49
CA ALA A 89 -9.57 5.70 -8.99
C ALA A 89 -10.31 6.93 -8.42
N GLY A 90 -9.73 7.62 -7.43
CA GLY A 90 -10.33 8.81 -6.83
C GLY A 90 -9.41 9.50 -5.84
N LEU A 91 -9.65 10.79 -5.59
CA LEU A 91 -8.91 11.56 -4.59
C LEU A 91 -8.95 10.92 -3.19
N PRO A 92 -10.10 10.48 -2.64
CA PRO A 92 -10.13 9.85 -1.32
C PRO A 92 -9.29 8.58 -1.24
N LEU A 93 -9.22 7.80 -2.34
CA LEU A 93 -8.42 6.58 -2.41
C LEU A 93 -6.91 6.86 -2.49
N ALA A 94 -6.52 7.95 -3.17
CA ALA A 94 -5.13 8.40 -3.18
C ALA A 94 -4.68 8.81 -1.77
N ILE A 95 -5.50 9.61 -1.09
CA ILE A 95 -5.25 10.04 0.29
C ILE A 95 -5.22 8.84 1.24
N SER A 96 -6.17 7.90 1.13
CA SER A 96 -6.18 6.70 1.98
C SER A 96 -4.96 5.82 1.76
N THR A 97 -4.45 5.74 0.53
CA THR A 97 -3.22 4.99 0.23
C THR A 97 -2.02 5.62 0.91
N TRP A 98 -1.91 6.95 0.89
CA TRP A 98 -0.89 7.67 1.65
C TRP A 98 -1.01 7.46 3.15
N GLU A 99 -2.21 7.61 3.71
CA GLU A 99 -2.45 7.40 5.15
C GLU A 99 -2.12 5.97 5.59
N ALA A 100 -2.42 4.96 4.77
CA ALA A 100 -2.03 3.58 5.05
C ALA A 100 -0.50 3.40 5.08
N LEU A 101 0.22 4.02 4.15
CA LEU A 101 1.69 4.01 4.14
C LEU A 101 2.27 4.74 5.36
N ARG A 102 1.74 5.92 5.68
CA ARG A 102 2.14 6.70 6.86
C ARG A 102 1.90 5.92 8.15
N ALA A 103 0.71 5.36 8.32
CA ALA A 103 0.34 4.59 9.50
C ALA A 103 1.23 3.35 9.68
N TYR A 104 1.62 2.69 8.58
CA TYR A 104 2.60 1.60 8.60
C TYR A 104 4.01 2.06 9.04
N MET A 105 4.47 3.20 8.53
CA MET A 105 5.78 3.76 8.86
C MET A 105 5.86 4.29 10.29
N GLU A 106 4.75 4.81 10.84
CA GLU A 106 4.66 5.34 12.21
C GLU A 106 4.23 4.32 13.27
N TYR A 107 4.21 3.03 12.94
CA TYR A 107 3.79 1.93 13.85
C TYR A 107 2.34 2.04 14.36
N GLU A 108 1.49 2.83 13.71
CA GLU A 108 0.06 2.89 14.02
C GLU A 108 -0.67 1.63 13.52
N VAL A 109 -0.20 1.07 12.41
CA VAL A 109 -0.73 -0.17 11.82
C VAL A 109 0.42 -1.14 11.57
N ASN A 110 0.26 -2.39 12.02
CA ASN A 110 1.35 -3.37 12.00
C ASN A 110 1.18 -4.47 10.96
N SER A 111 -0.02 -4.69 10.47
CA SER A 111 -0.29 -5.74 9.50
C SER A 111 -1.29 -5.31 8.42
N LEU A 112 -1.09 -5.80 7.20
CA LEU A 112 -2.05 -5.59 6.11
C LEU A 112 -3.43 -6.14 6.48
N THR A 113 -3.45 -7.22 7.27
CA THR A 113 -4.66 -7.84 7.82
C THR A 113 -5.47 -6.89 8.69
N GLU A 114 -4.85 -6.02 9.48
CA GLU A 114 -5.56 -4.99 10.26
C GLU A 114 -6.31 -3.99 9.37
N ILE A 115 -5.83 -3.77 8.14
CA ILE A 115 -6.44 -2.82 7.18
C ILE A 115 -7.46 -3.53 6.28
N GLN A 116 -7.14 -4.76 5.83
CA GLN A 116 -7.78 -5.41 4.68
C GLN A 116 -8.62 -6.63 4.99
N ASP A 117 -8.72 -7.13 6.24
CA ASP A 117 -9.54 -8.31 6.53
C ASP A 117 -10.85 -7.99 7.28
N PRO A 118 -11.85 -7.35 6.63
CA PRO A 118 -13.16 -7.15 7.23
C PRO A 118 -13.99 -8.44 7.29
N LEU A 119 -13.54 -9.54 6.68
CA LEU A 119 -14.32 -10.76 6.54
C LEU A 119 -13.75 -11.95 7.33
N GLU A 120 -12.65 -11.79 8.06
CA GLU A 120 -11.96 -12.86 8.80
C GLU A 120 -11.72 -14.11 7.94
N LEU A 121 -11.38 -13.89 6.65
CA LEU A 121 -11.15 -14.98 5.71
C LEU A 121 -9.77 -15.62 5.91
N GLN A 122 -8.86 -14.90 6.57
CA GLN A 122 -7.54 -15.39 6.94
C GLN A 122 -7.55 -15.88 8.39
N LYS A 123 -6.93 -17.03 8.65
CA LYS A 123 -6.69 -17.56 9.99
C LYS A 123 -5.27 -17.20 10.45
N PRO A 124 -4.98 -17.20 11.77
CA PRO A 124 -3.62 -17.03 12.26
C PRO A 124 -2.67 -18.04 11.62
N GLY A 125 -1.61 -17.55 10.98
CA GLY A 125 -0.59 -18.38 10.29
C GLY A 125 -0.82 -18.57 8.79
N ASP A 126 -1.92 -18.10 8.23
CA ASP A 126 -2.12 -18.07 6.78
C ASP A 126 -1.18 -17.05 6.11
N PRO A 127 -0.80 -17.28 4.84
CA PRO A 127 -0.03 -16.30 4.09
C PRO A 127 -0.86 -15.02 3.83
N PRO A 128 -0.23 -13.85 3.73
CA PRO A 128 -0.92 -12.55 3.62
C PRO A 128 -1.60 -12.29 2.25
N TRP A 129 -1.55 -13.24 1.31
CA TRP A 129 -2.17 -13.10 -0.01
C TRP A 129 -3.32 -14.10 -0.16
N GLU A 130 -4.34 -13.79 -0.95
CA GLU A 130 -5.43 -14.73 -1.21
C GLU A 130 -4.95 -15.96 -2.00
N GLY A 131 -5.50 -17.14 -1.69
CA GLY A 131 -5.07 -18.38 -2.30
C GLY A 131 -5.97 -19.56 -1.96
N VAL A 132 -5.44 -20.78 -2.00
CA VAL A 132 -6.28 -21.98 -1.80
C VAL A 132 -6.74 -22.10 -0.34
N HIS A 133 -5.92 -21.61 0.60
CA HIS A 133 -6.28 -21.56 2.02
C HIS A 133 -7.53 -20.70 2.28
N THR A 134 -7.70 -19.55 1.62
CA THR A 134 -8.90 -18.71 1.81
C THR A 134 -10.18 -19.44 1.40
N PHE A 135 -10.14 -20.24 0.32
CA PHE A 135 -11.27 -21.08 -0.07
C PHE A 135 -11.59 -22.15 0.98
N TYR A 136 -10.57 -22.83 1.52
CA TYR A 136 -10.80 -23.82 2.56
C TYR A 136 -11.33 -23.18 3.85
N ASN A 137 -10.82 -22.00 4.22
CA ASN A 137 -11.33 -21.24 5.36
C ASN A 137 -12.78 -20.80 5.15
N ALA A 138 -13.13 -20.29 3.96
CA ALA A 138 -14.50 -19.94 3.61
C ALA A 138 -15.44 -21.15 3.69
N ARG A 139 -14.98 -22.32 3.22
CA ARG A 139 -15.72 -23.58 3.30
C ARG A 139 -15.91 -24.03 4.74
N ASP A 140 -14.87 -23.97 5.57
CA ASP A 140 -14.93 -24.33 6.98
C ASP A 140 -15.87 -23.40 7.75
N ARG A 141 -15.82 -22.09 7.47
CA ARG A 141 -16.74 -21.10 8.02
C ARG A 141 -18.18 -21.41 7.61
N MET A 142 -18.45 -21.66 6.33
CA MET A 142 -19.80 -22.03 5.87
C MET A 142 -20.31 -23.28 6.61
N ARG A 143 -19.47 -24.30 6.76
CA ARG A 143 -19.82 -25.53 7.49
C ARG A 143 -20.05 -25.27 8.98
N ARG A 144 -19.24 -24.41 9.61
CA ARG A 144 -19.41 -23.98 11.00
C ARG A 144 -20.78 -23.32 11.19
N ARG A 145 -21.09 -22.30 10.39
CA ARG A 145 -22.38 -21.60 10.42
C ARG A 145 -23.56 -22.54 10.24
N ARG A 146 -23.41 -23.59 9.41
CA ARG A 146 -24.44 -24.63 9.24
C ARG A 146 -24.60 -25.50 10.48
N ARG A 147 -23.49 -25.89 11.15
CA ARG A 147 -23.53 -26.68 12.40
C ARG A 147 -24.14 -25.90 13.55
N GLU A 148 -23.88 -24.60 13.64
CA GLU A 148 -24.42 -23.70 14.66
C GLU A 148 -25.86 -23.25 14.37
N GLY A 149 -26.43 -23.64 13.22
CA GLY A 149 -27.80 -23.29 12.85
C GLY A 149 -27.99 -21.86 12.37
N GLU A 150 -26.92 -21.07 12.19
CA GLU A 150 -26.98 -19.71 11.67
C GLU A 150 -27.53 -19.63 10.24
N VAL A 151 -27.37 -20.71 9.46
CA VAL A 151 -27.77 -20.77 8.04
C VAL A 151 -28.59 -22.02 7.72
N GLY A 152 -29.63 -21.83 6.89
CA GLY A 152 -30.49 -22.89 6.37
C GLY A 152 -29.76 -23.86 5.42
N TRP A 153 -30.44 -24.96 5.06
CA TRP A 153 -29.83 -26.03 4.24
C TRP A 153 -29.54 -25.59 2.79
N TYR A 154 -30.28 -24.59 2.29
CA TYR A 154 -30.12 -24.04 0.95
C TYR A 154 -28.83 -23.21 0.80
N TYR A 155 -28.31 -22.62 1.89
CA TYR A 155 -27.12 -21.79 1.84
C TYR A 155 -25.86 -22.58 1.43
N PRO A 156 -25.52 -23.74 2.05
CA PRO A 156 -24.47 -24.61 1.55
C PRO A 156 -24.66 -25.04 0.09
N PHE A 157 -25.89 -25.35 -0.32
CA PHE A 157 -26.19 -25.74 -1.70
C PHE A 157 -25.84 -24.63 -2.70
N LEU A 158 -26.35 -23.41 -2.46
CA LEU A 158 -26.02 -22.25 -3.30
C LEU A 158 -24.54 -21.90 -3.26
N TRP A 159 -23.89 -22.04 -2.09
CA TRP A 159 -22.45 -21.84 -1.94
C TRP A 159 -21.67 -22.78 -2.87
N TYR A 160 -22.02 -24.07 -2.91
CA TYR A 160 -21.37 -25.05 -3.79
C TYR A 160 -21.68 -24.80 -5.27
N CYS A 161 -22.92 -24.46 -5.63
CA CYS A 161 -23.29 -24.11 -7.00
C CYS A 161 -22.51 -22.89 -7.50
N TYR A 162 -22.41 -21.84 -6.68
CA TYR A 162 -21.63 -20.64 -7.01
C TYR A 162 -20.16 -20.99 -7.28
N HIS A 163 -19.53 -21.77 -6.39
CA HIS A 163 -18.13 -22.16 -6.57
C HIS A 163 -17.91 -23.10 -7.76
N LEU A 164 -18.89 -23.94 -8.11
CA LEU A 164 -18.81 -24.73 -9.35
C LEU A 164 -18.82 -23.83 -10.59
N LEU A 165 -19.69 -22.81 -10.62
CA LEU A 165 -19.76 -21.83 -11.70
C LEU A 165 -18.49 -20.97 -11.80
N THR A 166 -17.80 -20.72 -10.69
CA THR A 166 -16.53 -19.97 -10.66
C THR A 166 -15.28 -20.83 -10.77
N LEU A 167 -15.38 -22.05 -11.31
CA LEU A 167 -14.25 -22.97 -11.54
C LEU A 167 -13.58 -23.49 -10.26
N TRP A 168 -14.33 -23.55 -9.17
CA TRP A 168 -13.96 -24.14 -7.89
C TRP A 168 -12.68 -23.53 -7.29
N THR A 169 -11.62 -24.32 -7.11
CA THR A 169 -10.33 -23.87 -6.57
C THR A 169 -9.34 -23.43 -7.65
N LEU A 170 -9.67 -23.57 -8.93
CA LEU A 170 -8.75 -23.22 -10.03
C LEU A 170 -8.33 -21.74 -10.00
N PRO A 171 -9.22 -20.75 -9.75
CA PRO A 171 -8.79 -19.36 -9.63
C PRO A 171 -7.77 -19.16 -8.51
N ASN A 172 -7.95 -19.83 -7.37
CA ASN A 172 -7.05 -19.72 -6.23
C ASN A 172 -5.67 -20.31 -6.50
N HIS A 173 -5.60 -21.46 -7.18
CA HIS A 173 -4.33 -22.02 -7.64
C HIS A 173 -3.63 -21.10 -8.65
N LEU A 174 -4.40 -20.44 -9.52
CA LEU A 174 -3.86 -19.45 -10.45
C LEU A 174 -3.27 -18.25 -9.70
N THR A 175 -3.99 -17.70 -8.71
CA THR A 175 -3.49 -16.62 -7.85
C THR A 175 -2.18 -17.01 -7.15
N GLU A 176 -2.12 -18.21 -6.55
CA GLU A 176 -0.87 -18.67 -5.92
C GLU A 176 0.27 -18.85 -6.92
N TRP A 177 -0.01 -19.34 -8.13
CA TRP A 177 0.98 -19.43 -9.19
C TRP A 177 1.50 -18.05 -9.60
N GLU A 178 0.61 -17.07 -9.78
CA GLU A 178 0.96 -15.68 -10.09
C GLU A 178 1.81 -15.06 -8.99
N VAL A 179 1.41 -15.21 -7.72
CA VAL A 179 2.18 -14.72 -6.56
C VAL A 179 3.56 -15.37 -6.51
N ARG A 180 3.67 -16.70 -6.68
CA ARG A 180 4.98 -17.38 -6.71
C ARG A 180 5.85 -16.86 -7.87
N LYS A 181 5.25 -16.63 -9.03
CA LYS A 181 5.95 -16.10 -10.21
C LYS A 181 6.44 -14.67 -9.98
N LEU A 182 5.60 -13.81 -9.42
CA LEU A 182 5.94 -12.43 -9.08
C LEU A 182 7.07 -12.38 -8.05
N LYS A 183 6.99 -13.16 -6.97
CA LYS A 183 8.06 -13.26 -5.96
C LYS A 183 9.39 -13.68 -6.56
N ARG A 184 9.39 -14.65 -7.48
CA ARG A 184 10.60 -15.09 -8.19
C ARG A 184 11.16 -13.98 -9.09
N SER A 185 10.29 -13.25 -9.79
CA SER A 185 10.68 -12.12 -10.64
C SER A 185 11.29 -10.99 -9.80
N ASN A 186 10.58 -10.56 -8.75
CA ASN A 186 11.00 -9.48 -7.86
C ASN A 186 12.34 -9.79 -7.19
N ARG A 187 12.54 -11.03 -6.71
CA ARG A 187 13.83 -11.44 -6.13
C ARG A 187 14.98 -11.37 -7.13
N ARG A 188 14.73 -11.68 -8.40
CA ARG A 188 15.75 -11.59 -9.46
C ARG A 188 16.03 -10.16 -9.89
N ALA A 189 15.03 -9.29 -9.86
CA ALA A 189 15.17 -7.89 -10.26
C ALA A 189 15.76 -7.01 -9.15
N THR A 190 15.57 -7.35 -7.86
CA THR A 190 16.01 -6.49 -6.75
C THR A 190 17.55 -6.48 -6.65
N PRO A 191 18.21 -5.30 -6.76
CA PRO A 191 19.66 -5.18 -6.58
C PRO A 191 20.12 -5.64 -5.20
N GLU A 192 21.33 -6.20 -5.12
CA GLU A 192 21.87 -6.73 -3.86
C GLU A 192 21.97 -5.66 -2.77
N ALA A 193 22.30 -4.42 -3.13
CA ALA A 193 22.34 -3.28 -2.22
C ALA A 193 20.96 -3.02 -1.56
N ALA A 194 19.88 -3.06 -2.34
CA ALA A 194 18.52 -2.91 -1.82
C ALA A 194 18.10 -4.09 -0.93
N GLN A 195 18.59 -5.30 -1.22
CA GLN A 195 18.34 -6.48 -0.39
C GLN A 195 19.00 -6.34 0.98
N ARG A 196 20.30 -6.01 1.01
CA ARG A 196 21.06 -5.78 2.25
C ARG A 196 20.47 -4.63 3.09
N TRP A 197 20.06 -3.54 2.44
CA TRP A 197 19.39 -2.43 3.12
C TRP A 197 18.06 -2.83 3.77
N SER A 198 17.36 -3.81 3.19
CA SER A 198 16.06 -4.32 3.69
C SER A 198 16.18 -5.25 4.89
N GLU A 199 17.39 -5.68 5.26
CA GLU A 199 17.59 -6.58 6.39
C GLU A 199 17.20 -5.89 7.71
N PRO A 200 16.61 -6.65 8.66
CA PRO A 200 16.16 -6.08 9.92
C PRO A 200 17.33 -5.58 10.75
N LEU A 201 17.14 -4.42 11.38
CA LEU A 201 18.09 -3.83 12.31
C LEU A 201 17.79 -4.25 13.76
N PRO A 202 18.83 -4.37 14.61
CA PRO A 202 18.65 -4.47 16.05
C PRO A 202 17.87 -3.26 16.59
N GLU A 203 17.00 -3.47 17.59
CA GLU A 203 16.14 -2.42 18.17
C GLU A 203 16.92 -1.19 18.64
N ALA A 204 18.15 -1.38 19.14
CA ALA A 204 19.02 -0.29 19.57
C ALA A 204 19.42 0.68 18.43
N GLN A 205 19.32 0.24 17.17
CA GLN A 205 19.67 1.03 15.98
C GLN A 205 18.44 1.59 15.26
N TRP A 206 17.24 1.46 15.83
CA TRP A 206 16.04 1.98 15.20
C TRP A 206 16.05 3.51 15.21
N ALA A 207 15.81 4.10 14.05
CA ALA A 207 15.67 5.53 13.90
C ALA A 207 14.40 6.01 14.61
N LYS A 208 14.52 7.14 15.31
CA LYS A 208 13.40 7.78 16.01
C LYS A 208 12.87 8.95 15.17
N PRO A 209 11.56 9.24 15.26
CA PRO A 209 11.01 10.42 14.62
C PRO A 209 11.68 11.69 15.15
N SER A 210 11.86 12.69 14.29
CA SER A 210 12.40 13.99 14.70
C SER A 210 11.51 14.68 15.72
N ASP A 211 12.08 15.61 16.49
CA ASP A 211 11.32 16.37 17.47
C ASP A 211 10.32 17.33 16.80
N GLU A 212 10.67 17.81 15.60
CA GLU A 212 9.76 18.57 14.76
C GLU A 212 8.52 17.74 14.39
N LEU A 213 8.71 16.53 13.86
CA LEU A 213 7.61 15.66 13.47
C LEU A 213 6.72 15.30 14.67
N LYS A 214 7.30 15.01 15.83
CA LYS A 214 6.53 14.77 17.07
C LYS A 214 5.68 15.97 17.45
N ARG A 215 6.27 17.17 17.43
CA ARG A 215 5.58 18.42 17.78
C ARG A 215 4.42 18.69 16.81
N LEU A 216 4.66 18.58 15.49
CA LEU A 216 3.62 18.81 14.49
C LEU A 216 2.50 17.76 14.56
N SER A 217 2.85 16.49 14.76
CA SER A 217 1.88 15.41 14.95
C SER A 217 0.98 15.66 16.16
N GLU A 218 1.55 16.17 17.26
CA GLU A 218 0.76 16.50 18.45
C GLU A 218 -0.18 17.69 18.21
N LYS A 219 0.27 18.74 17.50
CA LYS A 219 -0.60 19.85 17.08
C LYS A 219 -1.78 19.35 16.22
N VAL A 220 -1.53 18.48 15.25
CA VAL A 220 -2.57 17.88 14.40
C VAL A 220 -3.58 17.11 15.25
N ARG A 221 -3.13 16.25 16.17
CA ARG A 221 -4.01 15.46 17.04
C ARG A 221 -4.88 16.35 17.93
N GLN A 222 -4.33 17.44 18.46
CA GLN A 222 -5.08 18.38 19.28
C GLN A 222 -6.19 19.08 18.48
N LYS A 223 -5.89 19.56 17.26
CA LYS A 223 -6.89 20.18 16.39
C LYS A 223 -7.96 19.19 15.91
N GLN A 224 -7.58 17.96 15.58
CA GLN A 224 -8.54 16.90 15.23
C GLN A 224 -9.47 16.56 16.39
N LYS A 225 -8.95 16.48 17.63
CA LYS A 225 -9.78 16.26 18.83
C LYS A 225 -10.74 17.43 19.08
N ALA A 226 -10.30 18.67 18.85
CA ALA A 226 -11.15 19.84 19.01
C ALA A 226 -12.30 19.87 17.98
N ASN A 227 -12.04 19.43 16.74
CA ASN A 227 -12.99 19.47 15.63
C ASN A 227 -13.05 18.13 14.87
N PRO A 228 -13.72 17.10 15.43
CA PRO A 228 -13.72 15.75 14.86
C PRO A 228 -14.43 15.60 13.51
N GLY A 229 -15.25 16.59 13.10
CA GLY A 229 -15.95 16.57 11.82
C GLY A 229 -15.16 17.11 10.63
N ARG A 230 -13.94 17.62 10.84
CA ARG A 230 -13.11 18.16 9.76
C ARG A 230 -12.35 17.09 9.01
N LEU A 231 -12.12 17.35 7.74
CA LEU A 231 -11.36 16.45 6.87
C LEU A 231 -9.88 16.45 7.30
N PRO A 232 -9.22 15.28 7.45
CA PRO A 232 -7.87 15.21 8.00
C PRO A 232 -6.87 16.10 7.27
N TYR A 233 -6.91 16.16 5.94
CA TYR A 233 -5.99 16.93 5.12
C TYR A 233 -6.12 18.45 5.32
N GLU A 234 -7.29 18.96 5.71
CA GLU A 234 -7.45 20.39 6.03
C GLU A 234 -6.73 20.73 7.33
N VAL A 235 -6.79 19.84 8.32
CA VAL A 235 -6.12 20.02 9.60
C VAL A 235 -4.60 19.98 9.42
N PHE A 236 -4.10 19.03 8.60
CA PHE A 236 -2.70 19.00 8.23
C PHE A 236 -2.28 20.30 7.52
N ALA A 237 -3.00 20.72 6.48
CA ALA A 237 -2.68 21.95 5.75
C ALA A 237 -2.63 23.19 6.65
N GLU A 238 -3.57 23.31 7.60
CA GLU A 238 -3.58 24.40 8.57
C GLU A 238 -2.33 24.39 9.46
N VAL A 239 -2.00 23.24 10.06
CA VAL A 239 -0.84 23.12 10.98
C VAL A 239 0.47 23.44 10.26
N TYR A 240 0.66 22.93 9.04
CA TYR A 240 1.86 23.24 8.26
C TYR A 240 1.89 24.71 7.82
N SER A 241 0.75 25.30 7.44
CA SER A 241 0.69 26.74 7.11
C SER A 241 0.97 27.64 8.31
N GLU A 242 0.61 27.21 9.53
CA GLU A 242 0.94 27.90 10.77
C GLU A 242 2.43 27.82 11.06
N GLU A 243 3.06 26.68 10.79
CA GLU A 243 4.49 26.47 11.00
C GLU A 243 5.34 27.29 10.03
N ASP A 244 4.98 27.33 8.74
CA ASP A 244 5.68 28.12 7.73
C ASP A 244 5.65 29.64 8.01
N ARG A 245 4.68 30.09 8.83
CA ARG A 245 4.55 31.48 9.27
C ARG A 245 5.39 31.82 10.50
N VAL A 246 5.93 30.82 11.21
CA VAL A 246 6.84 31.03 12.34
C VAL A 246 8.25 31.24 11.78
N PRO A 247 8.96 32.34 12.12
CA PRO A 247 10.34 32.52 11.69
C PRO A 247 11.18 31.33 12.20
N GLN A 248 11.84 30.62 11.29
CA GLN A 248 12.73 29.52 11.68
C GLN A 248 13.91 30.10 12.48
N ALA A 249 14.21 29.54 13.64
CA ALA A 249 15.30 29.99 14.50
C ALA A 249 16.70 29.82 13.85
N SER A 250 16.79 29.24 12.65
CA SER A 250 17.99 29.16 11.83
C SER A 250 18.30 30.45 11.04
N ASP A 251 17.38 31.42 11.02
CA ASP A 251 17.55 32.73 10.37
C ASP A 251 17.95 33.85 11.36
N LEU A 252 18.41 33.50 12.56
CA LEU A 252 18.97 34.42 13.58
C LEU A 252 20.40 34.04 13.97
#